data_AF-A0A7K1NPL6-F1
#
_entry.id   AF-A0A7K1NPL6-F1
#
_cell.length_a   1.000
_cell.length_b   1.000
_cell.length_c   1.000
_cell.angle_alpha   90.00
_cell.angle_beta   90.00
_cell.angle_gamma   90.00
#
_symmetry.space_group_name_H-M   'P 1'
#
loop_
_entity.id
_entity.type
_entity.pdbx_description
1 polymer ?
#
loop_
_entity_poly.entity_id
_entity_poly.type
_entity_poly.pdbx_seq_one_letter_code
_entity_poly.pdbx_strand_id
1 'polypeptide(L)'
;MGQPWNSFRVSGLVLDVPDQLAPSHEHGIEGGAAVLEGGGMRLTVDASPFADPLTRYANKPGYERWREALGNHIADFVLFEEEGIRTAAVNIPGRATAVVHLPADAERDVALQILRSIRTDQGEPND
;
A
#
# COMPACT_ATOMS: atom_id res chain seq x y z
N MET A 1 -2.35 -8.87 -22.42
CA MET A 1 -3.69 -8.79 -21.77
C MET A 1 -3.44 -8.20 -20.40
N GLY A 2 -4.08 -7.08 -20.04
CA GLY A 2 -3.84 -6.42 -18.76
C GLY A 2 -4.19 -7.35 -17.59
N GLN A 3 -3.43 -7.26 -16.51
CA GLN A 3 -3.70 -7.99 -15.28
C GLN A 3 -5.08 -7.56 -14.72
N PRO A 4 -5.97 -8.49 -14.33
CA PRO A 4 -7.24 -8.15 -13.71
C PRO A 4 -7.02 -7.54 -12.31
N TRP A 5 -7.84 -6.54 -11.97
CA TRP A 5 -7.80 -5.80 -10.70
C TRP A 5 -9.12 -5.97 -9.95
N ASN A 6 -9.04 -6.07 -8.63
CA ASN A 6 -10.18 -6.12 -7.71
C ASN A 6 -10.08 -5.02 -6.67
N SER A 7 -11.22 -4.51 -6.22
CA SER A 7 -11.25 -3.60 -5.07
C SER A 7 -11.19 -4.38 -3.76
N PHE A 8 -10.21 -4.07 -2.93
CA PHE A 8 -10.05 -4.58 -1.58
C PHE A 8 -10.42 -3.50 -0.56
N ARG A 9 -11.06 -3.89 0.55
CA ARG A 9 -11.49 -2.98 1.61
C ARG A 9 -10.85 -3.36 2.95
N VAL A 10 -10.35 -2.36 3.67
CA VAL A 10 -9.77 -2.53 5.00
C VAL A 10 -10.00 -1.28 5.83
N SER A 11 -10.62 -1.42 7.01
CA SER A 11 -10.77 -0.34 8.01
C SER A 11 -11.20 1.02 7.45
N GLY A 12 -12.23 1.03 6.59
CA GLY A 12 -12.78 2.25 5.99
C GLY A 12 -11.95 2.83 4.83
N LEU A 13 -11.03 2.04 4.28
CA LEU A 13 -10.27 2.34 3.07
C LEU A 13 -10.63 1.34 1.98
N VAL A 14 -10.55 1.81 0.73
CA VAL A 14 -10.62 1.00 -0.48
C VAL A 14 -9.35 1.20 -1.28
N LEU A 15 -8.85 0.13 -1.87
CA LEU A 15 -7.74 0.13 -2.79
C LEU A 15 -7.98 -0.92 -3.88
N ASP A 16 -7.46 -0.68 -5.06
CA ASP A 16 -7.48 -1.63 -6.16
C ASP A 16 -6.20 -2.43 -6.14
N VAL A 17 -6.34 -3.76 -6.13
CA VAL A 17 -5.26 -4.72 -6.04
C VAL A 17 -5.35 -5.74 -7.18
N PRO A 18 -4.22 -6.27 -7.66
CA PRO A 18 -4.21 -7.41 -8.57
C PRO A 18 -5.05 -8.59 -8.06
N ASP A 19 -5.77 -9.27 -8.95
CA ASP A 19 -6.57 -10.47 -8.61
C ASP A 19 -5.75 -11.61 -7.97
N GLN A 20 -4.45 -11.67 -8.31
CA GLN A 20 -3.54 -12.63 -7.72
C GLN A 20 -3.20 -12.38 -6.24
N LEU A 21 -3.43 -11.17 -5.72
CA LEU A 21 -3.20 -10.84 -4.31
C LEU A 21 -4.38 -11.34 -3.47
N ALA A 22 -4.11 -12.30 -2.61
CA ALA A 22 -5.11 -12.89 -1.72
C ALA A 22 -4.80 -12.56 -0.24
N PRO A 23 -5.80 -12.49 0.65
CA PRO A 23 -5.57 -12.27 2.07
C PRO A 23 -4.67 -13.35 2.66
N SER A 24 -3.62 -12.92 3.34
CA SER A 24 -2.75 -13.82 4.09
C SER A 24 -3.30 -14.06 5.49
N HIS A 25 -3.05 -15.25 6.05
CA HIS A 25 -3.45 -15.60 7.43
C HIS A 25 -2.79 -14.73 8.52
N GLU A 26 -1.82 -13.88 8.16
CA GLU A 26 -1.27 -12.86 9.05
C GLU A 26 -2.26 -11.70 9.19
N HIS A 27 -3.23 -11.88 10.09
CA HIS A 27 -4.07 -10.79 10.56
C HIS A 27 -3.33 -10.01 11.64
N GLY A 28 -3.27 -8.68 11.51
CA GLY A 28 -2.89 -7.83 12.62
C GLY A 28 -3.82 -8.09 13.81
N ILE A 29 -3.24 -8.18 15.00
CA ILE A 29 -3.93 -8.50 16.27
C ILE A 29 -5.06 -7.49 16.57
N GLU A 30 -4.98 -6.32 15.95
CA GLU A 30 -6.00 -5.27 15.99
C GLU A 30 -6.46 -5.05 14.54
N GLY A 31 -7.77 -5.13 14.27
CA GLY A 31 -8.37 -5.14 12.91
C GLY A 31 -8.10 -3.93 12.01
N GLY A 32 -7.15 -3.06 12.38
CA GLY A 32 -6.63 -1.96 11.57
C GLY A 32 -5.65 -2.38 10.47
N ALA A 33 -5.05 -3.58 10.55
CA ALA A 33 -4.04 -4.03 9.57
C ALA A 33 -4.48 -5.25 8.75
N ALA A 34 -4.12 -5.25 7.46
CA ALA A 34 -4.33 -6.36 6.54
C ALA A 34 -3.07 -6.65 5.73
N VAL A 35 -2.84 -7.94 5.44
CA VAL A 35 -1.75 -8.42 4.58
C VAL A 35 -2.35 -9.20 3.42
N LEU A 36 -1.88 -8.89 2.21
CA LEU A 36 -2.24 -9.53 0.95
C LEU A 36 -0.97 -10.05 0.29
N GLU A 37 -0.95 -11.31 -0.14
CA GLU A 37 0.20 -11.92 -0.80
C GLU A 37 -0.20 -12.68 -2.06
N GLY A 38 0.69 -12.70 -3.05
CA GLY A 38 0.47 -13.40 -4.31
C GLY A 38 1.28 -12.79 -5.45
N GLY A 39 1.58 -13.58 -6.49
CA GLY A 39 2.36 -13.08 -7.63
C GLY A 39 3.80 -12.66 -7.29
N GLY A 40 4.36 -13.18 -6.19
CA GLY A 40 5.65 -12.73 -5.66
C GLY A 40 5.61 -11.36 -4.97
N MET A 41 4.43 -10.77 -4.81
CA MET A 41 4.23 -9.49 -4.14
C MET A 41 3.61 -9.69 -2.76
N ARG A 42 3.90 -8.75 -1.85
CA ARG A 42 3.28 -8.65 -0.53
C ARG A 42 2.86 -7.22 -0.27
N LEU A 43 1.58 -6.99 -0.06
CA LEU A 43 1.00 -5.73 0.33
C LEU A 43 0.57 -5.79 1.80
N THR A 44 1.07 -4.86 2.60
CA THR A 44 0.61 -4.63 3.97
C THR A 44 -0.08 -3.28 4.02
N VAL A 45 -1.27 -3.22 4.60
CA VAL A 45 -2.00 -1.97 4.88
C VAL A 45 -2.22 -1.90 6.38
N ASP A 46 -1.80 -0.81 7.01
CA ASP A 46 -2.06 -0.50 8.41
C ASP A 46 -2.83 0.81 8.49
N ALA A 47 -4.11 0.76 8.87
CA ALA A 47 -4.99 1.91 9.04
C ALA A 47 -5.05 2.38 10.51
N SER A 48 -3.99 2.12 11.28
CA SER A 48 -3.93 2.49 12.69
C SER A 48 -3.51 3.96 12.86
N PRO A 49 -3.88 4.61 13.97
CA PRO A 49 -3.42 5.97 14.27
C PRO A 49 -1.89 6.06 14.51
N PHE A 50 -1.22 4.93 14.67
CA PHE A 50 0.23 4.81 14.87
C PHE A 50 0.94 4.26 13.64
N ALA A 51 0.29 4.30 12.48
CA ALA A 51 0.84 3.80 11.23
C ALA A 51 2.22 4.43 10.95
N ASP A 52 3.15 3.60 10.50
CA ASP A 52 4.57 3.95 10.37
C ASP A 52 4.73 5.19 9.46
N PRO A 53 5.37 6.28 9.93
CA PRO A 53 5.51 7.51 9.15
C PRO A 53 6.57 7.41 8.05
N LEU A 54 7.08 6.21 7.76
CA LEU A 54 8.10 5.87 6.75
C LEU A 54 9.48 6.50 7.00
N THR A 55 9.67 7.17 8.14
CA THR A 55 10.92 7.86 8.48
C THR A 55 12.10 6.90 8.66
N ARG A 56 11.82 5.65 9.05
CA ARG A 56 12.85 4.62 9.25
C ARG A 56 13.56 4.18 7.97
N TYR A 57 12.97 4.43 6.79
CA TYR A 57 13.53 4.00 5.51
C TYR A 57 14.51 4.99 4.89
N ALA A 58 14.68 6.18 5.47
CA ALA A 58 15.46 7.27 4.88
C ALA A 58 16.94 6.95 4.60
N ASN A 59 17.50 5.92 5.26
CA ASN A 59 18.89 5.49 5.08
C ASN A 59 19.03 4.27 4.14
N LYS A 60 17.95 3.84 3.48
CA LYS A 60 17.99 2.67 2.60
C LYS A 60 18.65 3.00 1.26
N PRO A 61 19.37 2.04 0.65
CA PRO A 61 19.95 2.24 -0.67
C PRO A 61 18.85 2.47 -1.72
N GLY A 62 19.08 3.42 -2.63
CA GLY A 62 18.09 3.79 -3.65
C GLY A 62 16.83 4.47 -3.09
N TYR A 63 16.91 5.01 -1.87
CA TYR A 63 15.78 5.71 -1.25
C TYR A 63 15.38 6.97 -2.04
N GLU A 64 14.14 6.96 -2.51
CA GLU A 64 13.43 8.10 -3.07
C GLU A 64 12.24 8.43 -2.17
N ARG A 65 11.99 9.71 -1.95
CA ARG A 65 10.78 10.20 -1.26
C ARG A 65 10.17 11.35 -2.02
N TRP A 66 8.85 11.30 -2.20
CA TRP A 66 8.09 12.40 -2.77
C TRP A 66 6.73 12.50 -2.10
N ARG A 67 6.03 13.60 -2.37
CA ARG A 67 4.66 13.82 -1.90
C ARG A 67 3.74 13.89 -3.10
N GLU A 68 2.57 13.27 -2.98
CA GLU A 68 1.56 13.21 -4.02
C GLU A 68 0.17 13.34 -3.40
N ALA A 69 -0.78 13.92 -4.13
CA ALA A 69 -2.16 14.03 -3.67
C ALA A 69 -2.91 12.71 -3.89
N LEU A 70 -3.53 12.18 -2.84
CA LEU A 70 -4.44 11.02 -2.89
C LEU A 70 -5.82 11.47 -2.39
N GLY A 71 -6.72 11.71 -3.34
CA GLY A 71 -8.01 12.34 -3.04
C GLY A 71 -7.81 13.71 -2.37
N ASN A 72 -8.35 13.86 -1.15
CA ASN A 72 -8.25 15.10 -0.37
C ASN A 72 -7.04 15.12 0.60
N HIS A 73 -6.15 14.12 0.51
CA HIS A 73 -4.99 14.00 1.40
C HIS A 73 -3.69 14.20 0.62
N ILE A 74 -2.68 14.76 1.27
CA ILE A 74 -1.30 14.73 0.78
C ILE A 74 -0.63 13.54 1.43
N ALA A 75 -0.16 12.61 0.60
CA ALA A 75 0.49 11.39 1.03
C ALA A 75 1.99 11.45 0.78
N ASP A 76 2.77 10.87 1.69
CA ASP A 76 4.21 10.72 1.58
C ASP A 76 4.52 9.35 1.00
N PHE A 77 5.11 9.33 -0.19
CA PHE A 77 5.57 8.12 -0.84
C PHE A 77 7.06 7.92 -0.63
N VAL A 78 7.46 6.67 -0.46
CA VAL A 78 8.87 6.25 -0.47
C VAL A 78 9.06 5.05 -1.39
N LEU A 79 10.23 4.98 -1.99
CA LEU A 79 10.67 3.84 -2.78
C LEU A 79 12.12 3.54 -2.45
N PHE A 80 12.48 2.28 -2.32
CA PHE A 80 13.89 1.86 -2.22
C PHE A 80 14.03 0.40 -2.66
N GLU A 81 15.27 -0.04 -2.83
CA GLU A 81 15.58 -1.43 -3.17
C GLU A 81 16.64 -1.96 -2.22
N GLU A 82 16.40 -3.13 -1.65
CA GLU A 82 17.30 -3.79 -0.71
C GLU A 82 17.28 -5.30 -0.96
N GLU A 83 18.45 -5.92 -1.07
CA GLU A 83 18.61 -7.38 -1.20
C GLU A 83 17.78 -8.01 -2.35
N GLY A 84 17.61 -7.29 -3.47
CA GLY A 84 16.83 -7.75 -4.62
C GLY A 84 15.31 -7.60 -4.48
N ILE A 85 14.86 -6.92 -3.42
CA ILE A 85 13.46 -6.58 -3.16
C ILE A 85 13.28 -5.08 -3.31
N ARG A 86 12.33 -4.67 -4.15
CA ARG A 86 11.85 -3.30 -4.24
C ARG A 86 10.73 -3.11 -3.23
N THR A 87 10.79 -2.01 -2.50
CA THR A 87 9.77 -1.62 -1.53
C THR A 87 9.22 -0.27 -1.91
N ALA A 88 7.93 -0.20 -2.22
CA ALA A 88 7.19 1.04 -2.38
C ALA A 88 6.24 1.18 -1.18
N ALA A 89 6.20 2.35 -0.56
CA ALA A 89 5.27 2.59 0.53
C ALA A 89 4.68 4.00 0.46
N VAL A 90 3.50 4.14 1.07
CA VAL A 90 2.81 5.41 1.22
C VAL A 90 2.32 5.56 2.63
N ASN A 91 2.49 6.74 3.20
CA ASN A 91 1.89 7.16 4.45
C ASN A 91 0.90 8.29 4.18
N ILE A 92 -0.33 8.11 4.64
CA ILE A 92 -1.40 9.09 4.64
C ILE A 92 -1.55 9.54 6.10
N PRO A 93 -1.04 10.73 6.46
CA PRO A 93 -0.96 11.16 7.84
C PRO A 93 -2.30 11.09 8.59
N GLY A 94 -2.30 10.39 9.73
CA GLY A 94 -3.49 10.21 10.57
C GLY A 94 -4.55 9.28 9.99
N ARG A 95 -4.22 8.51 8.94
CA ARG A 95 -5.15 7.59 8.27
C ARG A 95 -4.59 6.20 8.11
N ALA A 96 -3.48 6.05 7.37
CA ALA A 96 -2.93 4.73 7.08
C ALA A 96 -1.52 4.79 6.51
N THR A 97 -0.81 3.68 6.65
CA THR A 97 0.41 3.37 5.92
C THR A 97 0.21 2.09 5.13
N ALA A 98 0.56 2.11 3.85
CA ALA A 98 0.57 0.92 3.01
C ALA A 98 1.96 0.68 2.44
N VAL A 99 2.39 -0.58 2.41
CA VAL A 99 3.72 -1.02 2.00
C VAL A 99 3.58 -2.18 1.04
N VAL A 100 4.15 -2.06 -0.15
CA VAL A 100 4.24 -3.12 -1.16
C VAL A 100 5.68 -3.55 -1.31
N HIS A 101 5.93 -4.84 -1.11
CA HIS A 101 7.18 -5.51 -1.44
C HIS A 101 6.98 -6.30 -2.74
N LEU A 102 7.93 -6.15 -3.66
CA LEU A 102 7.98 -6.89 -4.92
C LEU A 102 9.44 -7.19 -5.30
N PRO A 103 9.71 -8.20 -6.13
CA PRO A 103 11.06 -8.43 -6.66
C PRO A 103 11.58 -7.19 -7.40
N ALA A 104 12.87 -6.88 -7.33
CA ALA A 104 13.44 -5.70 -7.98
C ALA A 104 13.26 -5.68 -9.51
N ASP A 105 13.18 -6.86 -10.13
CA ASP A 105 12.93 -7.04 -11.56
C ASP A 105 11.45 -6.89 -11.94
N ALA A 106 10.54 -6.88 -10.96
CA ALA A 106 9.12 -6.74 -11.20
C ALA A 106 8.74 -5.28 -11.54
N GLU A 107 7.62 -5.11 -12.25
CA GLU A 107 7.14 -3.81 -12.72
C GLU A 107 6.85 -2.85 -11.55
N ARG A 108 7.69 -1.82 -11.41
CA ARG A 108 7.53 -0.71 -10.44
C ARG A 108 6.13 -0.10 -10.47
N ASP A 109 5.54 -0.03 -11.67
CA ASP A 109 4.30 0.67 -11.90
C ASP A 109 3.11 0.02 -11.17
N VAL A 110 3.10 -1.32 -11.05
CA VAL A 110 2.04 -2.06 -10.33
C VAL A 110 1.97 -1.65 -8.86
N ALA A 111 3.13 -1.56 -8.19
CA ALA A 111 3.18 -1.17 -6.79
C ALA A 111 2.65 0.25 -6.59
N LEU A 112 3.06 1.19 -7.44
CA LEU A 112 2.59 2.58 -7.37
C LEU A 112 1.10 2.70 -7.72
N GLN A 113 0.61 1.94 -8.70
CA GLN A 113 -0.82 1.92 -9.05
C GLN A 113 -1.68 1.46 -7.86
N ILE A 114 -1.27 0.40 -7.16
CA ILE A 114 -1.95 -0.06 -5.94
C ILE A 114 -2.00 1.06 -4.91
N LEU A 115 -0.85 1.65 -4.56
CA LEU A 115 -0.77 2.68 -3.53
C LEU A 115 -1.55 3.96 -3.88
N ARG A 116 -1.58 4.33 -5.17
CA ARG A 116 -2.32 5.49 -5.68
C ARG A 116 -3.83 5.31 -5.72
N SER A 117 -4.30 4.06 -5.71
CA SER A 117 -5.73 3.75 -5.69
C SER A 117 -6.39 3.92 -4.32
N ILE A 118 -5.58 4.09 -3.26
CA ILE A 118 -6.07 4.20 -1.88
C ILE A 118 -7.00 5.41 -1.76
N ARG A 119 -8.21 5.15 -1.28
CA ARG A 119 -9.26 6.13 -1.06
C ARG A 119 -10.09 5.75 0.15
N THR A 120 -10.78 6.71 0.73
CA THR A 120 -11.76 6.44 1.79
C THR A 120 -12.92 5.61 1.23
N ASP A 121 -13.36 4.61 1.98
CA ASP A 121 -14.62 3.91 1.75
C ASP A 121 -15.76 4.88 2.11
N GLN A 122 -16.05 5.80 1.20
CA GLN A 122 -17.32 6.50 1.25
C GLN A 122 -18.36 5.48 0.80
N GLY A 123 -18.97 4.78 1.76
CA GLY A 123 -20.21 4.06 1.51
C GLY A 123 -21.14 4.98 0.74
N GLU A 124 -21.83 4.44 -0.28
CA GLU A 124 -22.82 5.20 -1.03
C GLU A 124 -23.70 5.97 -0.02
N PRO A 125 -23.92 7.28 -0.19
CA PRO A 125 -24.91 7.97 0.61
C PRO A 125 -26.25 7.30 0.29
N ASN A 126 -26.76 6.49 1.22
CA ASN A 126 -28.15 6.08 1.18
C ASN A 126 -28.98 7.37 1.37
N ASP A 127 -29.57 7.84 0.27
CA ASP A 127 -30.66 8.82 0.26
C ASP A 127 -31.93 8.20 0.87
#